data_AF-A0A3P6C662-F1
#
_entry.id   AF-A0A3P6C662-F1
#
_cell.length_a   1.000
_cell.length_b   1.000
_cell.length_c   1.000
_cell.angle_alpha   90.00
_cell.angle_beta   90.00
_cell.angle_gamma   90.00
#
_symmetry.space_group_name_H-M   'P 1'
#
loop_
_entity.id
_entity.type
_entity.pdbx_description
1 polymer ?
#
loop_
_entity_poly.entity_id
_entity_poly.type
_entity_poly.pdbx_seq_one_letter_code
_entity_poly.pdbx_strand_id
1 'polypeptide(L)'
;MVLSFDLHTVTFQLICKAPIAHPCDPHLLTMCILDNRLCVSERKRKENTQVIWSFDSSGKTWKTMCSLDLNPISSWWSTDFTLLPIANLDKGRILLQSGACIDPLVIHDPHTQSYELLFQPNRLTGSVYYFESLFSTLCN
;
A
#
# COMPACT_ATOMS: atom_id res chain seq x y z
N MET A 1 -9.80 8.88 8.84
CA MET A 1 -10.26 8.03 9.97
C MET A 1 -10.40 6.61 9.46
N VAL A 2 -10.11 5.57 10.26
CA VAL A 2 -10.30 4.17 9.85
C VAL A 2 -11.41 3.54 10.69
N LEU A 3 -12.40 2.97 9.99
CA LEU A 3 -13.52 2.24 10.58
C LEU A 3 -13.36 0.75 10.25
N SER A 4 -13.55 -0.11 11.25
CA SER A 4 -13.79 -1.54 11.04
C SER A 4 -15.28 -1.76 10.90
N PHE A 5 -15.68 -2.64 9.99
CA PHE A 5 -17.05 -3.16 9.93
C PHE A 5 -17.03 -4.62 10.31
N ASP A 6 -17.69 -4.96 11.42
CA ASP A 6 -17.89 -6.33 11.85
C ASP A 6 -19.15 -6.88 11.19
N LEU A 7 -18.99 -7.88 10.32
CA LEU A 7 -20.10 -8.49 9.59
C LEU A 7 -21.01 -9.32 10.51
N HIS A 8 -20.48 -9.91 11.59
CA HIS A 8 -21.25 -10.75 12.51
C HIS A 8 -22.20 -9.92 13.36
N THR A 9 -21.74 -8.76 13.84
CA THR A 9 -22.55 -7.86 14.65
C THR A 9 -23.22 -6.76 13.83
N VAL A 10 -22.85 -6.60 12.56
CA VAL A 10 -23.31 -5.52 11.67
C VAL A 10 -23.05 -4.14 12.31
N THR A 11 -21.90 -3.98 12.96
CA THR A 11 -21.52 -2.73 13.64
C THR A 11 -20.22 -2.16 13.11
N PHE A 12 -20.16 -0.82 13.09
CA PHE A 12 -18.93 -0.09 12.81
C PHE A 12 -18.19 0.23 14.11
N GLN A 13 -16.88 0.07 14.09
CA GLN A 13 -16.01 0.41 15.21
C GLN A 13 -14.90 1.34 14.74
N LEU A 14 -14.64 2.39 15.52
CA LEU A 14 -13.51 3.27 15.28
C LEU A 14 -12.22 2.57 15.69
N ILE A 15 -11.31 2.36 14.74
CA ILE A 15 -10.00 1.77 15.03
C ILE A 15 -9.04 2.87 15.51
N CYS A 16 -8.80 3.86 14.66
CA CYS A 16 -7.84 4.93 14.88
C CYS A 16 -7.95 6.03 13.82
N LYS A 17 -7.24 7.14 14.03
CA LYS A 17 -7.02 8.15 13.00
C LYS A 17 -5.84 7.69 12.10
N ALA A 18 -6.05 7.67 10.78
CA ALA A 18 -5.00 7.36 9.82
C ALA A 18 -3.90 8.46 9.82
N PRO A 19 -2.63 8.11 9.55
CA PRO A 19 -1.49 9.03 9.54
C PRO A 19 -1.41 9.82 8.22
N ILE A 20 -2.56 10.19 7.66
CA ILE A 20 -2.68 10.83 6.35
C ILE A 20 -2.98 12.31 6.59
N ALA A 21 -2.28 13.19 5.87
CA ALA A 21 -2.54 14.63 5.93
C ALA A 21 -3.93 14.96 5.37
N HIS A 22 -4.62 15.96 5.93
CA HIS A 22 -5.90 16.41 5.42
C HIS A 22 -5.82 17.91 5.09
N PRO A 23 -6.33 18.37 3.94
CA PRO A 23 -6.95 17.61 2.84
C PRO A 23 -5.93 16.75 2.06
N CYS A 24 -6.40 15.65 1.47
CA CYS A 24 -5.61 14.75 0.62
C CYS A 24 -6.35 14.44 -0.67
N ASP A 25 -5.61 14.31 -1.77
CA ASP A 25 -6.13 13.79 -3.04
C ASP A 25 -6.31 12.26 -2.91
N PRO A 26 -7.52 11.71 -3.09
CA PRO A 26 -7.76 10.27 -2.95
C PRO A 26 -6.94 9.42 -3.94
N HIS A 27 -6.53 9.98 -5.08
CA HIS A 27 -5.65 9.30 -6.03
C HIS A 27 -4.23 9.09 -5.51
N LEU A 28 -3.86 9.82 -4.46
CA LEU A 28 -2.58 9.72 -3.77
C LEU A 28 -2.63 8.80 -2.55
N LEU A 29 -3.72 8.07 -2.35
CA LEU A 29 -3.89 7.15 -1.23
C LEU A 29 -4.13 5.74 -1.69
N THR A 30 -3.61 4.78 -0.94
CA THR A 30 -4.04 3.38 -1.06
C THR A 30 -3.99 2.68 0.30
N MET A 31 -4.74 1.59 0.39
CA MET A 31 -4.84 0.71 1.55
C MET A 31 -4.53 -0.71 1.08
N CYS A 32 -3.75 -1.44 1.86
CA CYS A 32 -3.34 -2.79 1.55
C CYS A 32 -3.16 -3.61 2.82
N ILE A 33 -2.96 -4.91 2.65
CA ILE A 33 -2.58 -5.82 3.72
C ILE A 33 -1.16 -6.29 3.40
N LEU A 34 -0.20 -6.00 4.28
CA LEU A 34 1.18 -6.48 4.19
C LEU A 34 1.55 -7.12 5.53
N ASP A 35 2.20 -8.29 5.49
CA ASP A 35 2.64 -9.00 6.71
C ASP A 35 1.54 -9.16 7.76
N ASN A 36 0.32 -9.49 7.30
CA ASN A 36 -0.88 -9.61 8.12
C ASN A 36 -1.19 -8.34 8.96
N ARG A 37 -0.83 -7.17 8.43
CA ARG A 37 -1.11 -5.86 9.03
C ARG A 37 -1.83 -4.98 8.03
N LEU A 38 -2.80 -4.22 8.54
CA LEU A 38 -3.44 -3.17 7.78
C LEU A 38 -2.40 -2.07 7.49
N CYS A 39 -2.21 -1.77 6.22
CA CYS A 39 -1.31 -0.73 5.76
C CYS A 39 -2.08 0.35 5.02
N VAL A 40 -1.63 1.59 5.19
CA VAL A 40 -2.06 2.72 4.34
C VAL A 40 -0.81 3.40 3.81
N SER A 41 -0.92 3.97 2.63
CA SER A 41 0.18 4.75 2.06
C SER A 41 -0.29 6.00 1.36
N GLU A 42 0.55 7.02 1.41
CA GLU A 42 0.31 8.33 0.81
C GLU A 42 1.49 8.70 -0.08
N ARG A 43 1.18 9.09 -1.33
CA ARG A 43 2.16 9.68 -2.24
C ARG A 43 2.25 11.19 -2.01
N LYS A 44 3.47 11.69 -1.89
CA LYS A 44 3.79 13.11 -1.77
C LYS A 44 4.31 13.61 -3.12
N ARG A 45 3.47 14.30 -3.87
CA ARG A 45 3.78 14.75 -5.24
C ARG A 45 5.02 15.64 -5.32
N LYS A 46 5.20 16.57 -4.37
CA LYS A 46 6.31 17.55 -4.41
C LYS A 46 7.66 16.89 -4.23
N GLU A 47 7.75 15.95 -3.31
CA GLU A 47 8.96 15.22 -2.98
C GLU A 47 9.16 14.01 -3.89
N ASN A 48 8.14 13.65 -4.68
CA ASN A 48 8.07 12.42 -5.46
C ASN A 48 8.41 11.18 -4.62
N THR A 49 7.83 11.12 -3.42
CA THR A 49 7.99 9.99 -2.49
C THR A 49 6.64 9.37 -2.16
N GLN A 50 6.66 8.15 -1.63
CA GLN A 50 5.49 7.52 -1.05
C GLN A 50 5.84 6.91 0.29
N VAL A 51 5.05 7.21 1.32
CA VAL A 51 5.25 6.65 2.66
C VAL A 51 4.21 5.57 2.90
N ILE A 52 4.66 4.42 3.40
CA ILE A 52 3.80 3.29 3.78
C ILE A 52 3.82 3.18 5.30
N TRP A 53 2.65 3.20 5.91
CA TRP A 53 2.45 2.97 7.34
C TRP A 53 1.76 1.64 7.58
N SER A 54 2.21 0.91 8.60
CA SER A 54 1.53 -0.29 9.11
C SER A 54 0.82 0.02 10.42
N PHE A 55 -0.37 -0.56 10.59
CA PHE A 55 -1.12 -0.45 11.81
C PHE A 55 -0.57 -1.43 12.86
N ASP A 56 -0.32 -0.91 14.05
CA ASP A 56 0.01 -1.67 15.24
C ASP A 56 -1.25 -1.80 16.09
N SER A 57 -1.87 -2.98 16.05
CA SER A 57 -3.11 -3.28 16.78
C SER A 57 -2.93 -3.24 18.29
N SER A 58 -1.75 -3.65 18.79
CA SER A 58 -1.43 -3.64 20.23
C SER A 58 -1.36 -2.21 20.76
N GLY A 59 -0.70 -1.32 20.03
CA GLY A 59 -0.55 0.08 20.38
C GLY A 59 -1.67 1.01 19.89
N LYS A 60 -2.61 0.47 19.09
CA LYS A 60 -3.63 1.24 18.33
C LYS A 60 -3.05 2.46 17.61
N THR A 61 -1.86 2.32 17.05
CA THR A 61 -1.10 3.40 16.44
C THR A 61 -0.56 3.00 15.06
N TRP A 62 -0.02 3.96 14.32
CA TRP A 62 0.61 3.73 13.03
C TRP A 62 2.12 3.83 13.15
N LYS A 63 2.83 2.93 12.49
CA LYS A 63 4.29 2.95 12.39
C LYS A 63 4.68 3.06 10.92
N THR A 64 5.61 3.96 10.61
CA THR A 64 6.20 4.01 9.29
C THR A 64 6.90 2.68 9.01
N MET A 65 6.47 1.98 7.98
CA MET A 65 7.05 0.71 7.53
C MET A 65 8.22 0.97 6.58
N CYS A 66 7.98 1.82 5.57
CA CYS A 66 9.04 2.29 4.68
C CYS A 66 8.63 3.60 3.99
N SER A 67 9.62 4.25 3.38
CA SER A 67 9.45 5.40 2.50
C SER A 67 10.13 5.08 1.17
N LEU A 68 9.38 5.25 0.09
CA LEU A 68 9.80 4.98 -1.27
C LEU A 68 10.24 6.29 -1.93
N ASP A 69 11.46 6.34 -2.47
CA ASP A 69 11.86 7.38 -3.42
C ASP A 69 11.44 6.95 -4.82
N LEU A 70 10.56 7.71 -5.46
CA LEU A 70 9.98 7.37 -6.74
C LEU A 70 10.73 8.00 -7.93
N ASN A 71 11.78 8.79 -7.67
CA ASN A 71 12.58 9.42 -8.73
C ASN A 71 13.26 8.43 -9.69
N PRO A 72 13.90 7.33 -9.20
CA PRO A 72 14.62 6.38 -10.09
C PRO A 72 13.73 5.70 -11.14
N ILE A 73 12.43 5.68 -10.89
CA ILE A 73 11.43 4.90 -11.62
C ILE A 73 10.35 5.79 -12.23
N SER A 74 10.54 7.12 -12.15
CA SER A 74 9.66 8.13 -12.74
C SER A 74 9.41 7.92 -14.24
N SER A 75 10.40 7.40 -14.98
CA SER A 75 10.27 7.09 -16.41
C SER A 75 9.39 5.88 -16.73
N TRP A 76 9.11 5.02 -15.74
CA TRP A 76 8.35 3.78 -15.94
C TRP A 76 6.84 4.00 -15.83
N TRP A 77 6.42 5.18 -15.39
CA TRP A 77 5.01 5.48 -15.15
C TRP A 77 4.60 6.76 -15.83
N SER A 78 3.37 6.77 -16.30
CA SER A 78 2.76 7.95 -16.92
C SER A 78 1.82 8.68 -15.96
N THR A 79 1.70 8.20 -14.71
CA THR A 79 0.67 8.64 -13.78
C THR A 79 1.21 9.03 -12.41
N ASP A 80 0.54 9.99 -11.79
CA ASP A 80 0.82 10.44 -10.42
C ASP A 80 0.11 9.57 -9.36
N PHE A 81 -0.36 8.37 -9.70
CA PHE A 81 -1.04 7.51 -8.74
C PHE A 81 -0.06 6.93 -7.72
N THR A 82 -0.60 6.58 -6.56
CA THR A 82 0.15 5.86 -5.53
C THR A 82 0.40 4.42 -5.97
N LEU A 83 1.60 3.92 -5.70
CA LEU A 83 1.93 2.51 -5.89
C LEU A 83 1.14 1.69 -4.88
N LEU A 84 0.43 0.66 -5.33
CA LEU A 84 -0.18 -0.33 -4.47
C LEU A 84 0.89 -1.34 -4.02
N PRO A 85 1.17 -1.44 -2.71
CA PRO A 85 1.92 -2.56 -2.18
C PRO A 85 1.05 -3.82 -2.21
N ILE A 86 1.57 -4.85 -2.86
CA ILE A 86 0.86 -6.12 -3.07
C ILE A 86 1.28 -7.14 -2.02
N ALA A 87 2.59 -7.32 -1.85
CA ALA A 87 3.14 -8.36 -1.01
C ALA A 87 4.54 -8.02 -0.50
N ASN A 88 4.88 -8.57 0.68
CA ASN A 88 6.26 -8.66 1.12
C ASN A 88 6.90 -9.90 0.49
N LEU A 89 8.12 -9.72 0.01
CA LEU A 89 8.94 -10.77 -0.55
C LEU A 89 10.06 -11.12 0.43
N ASP A 90 10.78 -12.21 0.15
CA ASP A 90 11.96 -12.59 0.90
C ASP A 90 12.96 -11.43 1.02
N LYS A 91 13.58 -11.35 2.20
CA LYS A 91 14.59 -10.33 2.57
C LYS A 91 14.02 -8.91 2.71
N GLY A 92 12.73 -8.77 2.98
CA GLY A 92 12.11 -7.47 3.27
C GLY A 92 11.85 -6.60 2.04
N ARG A 93 11.96 -7.17 0.84
CA ARG A 93 11.61 -6.49 -0.41
C ARG A 93 10.09 -6.42 -0.58
N ILE A 94 9.60 -5.47 -1.35
CA ILE A 94 8.17 -5.20 -1.50
C ILE A 94 7.80 -5.26 -2.98
N LEU A 95 6.75 -6.02 -3.29
CA LEU A 95 6.14 -6.04 -4.62
C LEU A 95 5.15 -4.89 -4.74
N LEU A 96 5.32 -4.05 -5.74
CA LEU A 96 4.54 -2.84 -5.98
C LEU A 96 3.96 -2.87 -7.39
N GLN A 97 2.73 -2.39 -7.55
CA GLN A 97 2.14 -2.07 -8.84
C GLN A 97 1.40 -0.74 -8.75
N SER A 98 1.51 0.14 -9.73
CA SER A 98 0.73 1.38 -9.68
C SER A 98 -0.76 1.13 -9.98
N GLY A 99 -1.62 2.02 -9.47
CA GLY A 99 -3.07 1.90 -9.54
C GLY A 99 -3.70 2.17 -10.91
N ALA A 100 -2.92 2.44 -11.96
CA ALA A 100 -3.42 2.73 -13.31
C ALA A 100 -3.36 1.53 -14.26
N CYS A 101 -4.06 1.67 -15.38
CA CYS A 101 -4.33 0.59 -16.33
C CYS A 101 -3.12 0.13 -17.20
N ILE A 102 -1.91 0.68 -17.03
CA ILE A 102 -0.69 0.29 -17.79
C ILE A 102 0.55 0.26 -16.88
N ASP A 103 0.37 0.07 -15.59
CA ASP A 103 1.48 0.27 -14.68
C ASP A 103 2.33 -0.99 -14.47
N PRO A 104 3.66 -0.83 -14.43
CA PRO A 104 4.59 -1.91 -14.22
C PRO A 104 4.45 -2.54 -12.85
N LEU A 105 4.81 -3.82 -12.81
CA LEU A 105 5.09 -4.55 -11.60
C LEU A 105 6.57 -4.38 -11.27
N VAL A 106 6.87 -3.85 -10.09
CA VAL A 106 8.23 -3.56 -9.64
C VAL A 106 8.49 -4.16 -8.26
N ILE A 107 9.70 -4.64 -8.04
CA ILE A 107 10.20 -4.96 -6.70
C ILE A 107 10.97 -3.76 -6.20
N HIS A 108 10.66 -3.31 -4.98
CA HIS A 108 11.50 -2.38 -4.24
C HIS A 108 12.31 -3.13 -3.18
N ASP A 109 13.60 -2.82 -3.08
CA ASP A 109 14.45 -3.23 -1.97
C ASP A 109 14.71 -2.03 -1.05
N PRO A 110 14.09 -1.99 0.15
CA PRO A 110 14.28 -0.90 1.10
C PRO A 110 15.70 -0.76 1.63
N HIS A 111 16.50 -1.83 1.63
CA HIS A 111 17.87 -1.82 2.15
C HIS A 111 18.84 -1.13 1.20
N THR A 112 18.70 -1.38 -0.10
CA THR A 112 19.54 -0.79 -1.14
C THR A 112 18.91 0.43 -1.80
N GLN A 113 17.63 0.73 -1.50
CA GLN A 113 16.84 1.76 -2.15
C GLN A 113 16.77 1.59 -3.68
N SER A 114 16.79 0.33 -4.14
CA SER A 114 16.77 -0.01 -5.58
C SER A 114 15.41 -0.53 -6.02
N TYR A 115 15.18 -0.50 -7.33
CA TYR A 115 13.99 -1.03 -7.96
C TYR A 115 14.35 -1.99 -9.07
N GLU A 116 13.58 -3.07 -9.18
CA GLU A 116 13.68 -4.08 -10.22
C GLU A 116 12.35 -4.13 -10.97
N LEU A 117 12.38 -3.87 -12.28
CA LEU A 117 11.21 -4.00 -13.15
C LEU A 117 10.97 -5.48 -13.46
N LEU A 118 9.86 -6.04 -12.98
CA LEU A 118 9.50 -7.43 -13.25
C LEU A 118 8.69 -7.56 -14.54
N PHE A 119 7.73 -6.65 -14.73
CA PHE A 119 6.79 -6.73 -15.83
C PHE A 119 6.32 -5.35 -16.23
N GLN A 120 6.35 -5.06 -17.54
CA GLN A 120 5.74 -3.88 -18.14
C GLN A 120 4.63 -4.35 -19.08
N PRO A 121 3.37 -3.99 -18.84
CA PRO A 121 2.29 -4.32 -19.77
C PRO A 121 2.43 -3.49 -21.06
N ASN A 122 2.26 -4.16 -22.21
CA ASN A 122 2.29 -3.52 -23.53
C ASN A 122 0.89 -3.04 -23.99
N ARG A 123 -0.15 -3.28 -23.18
CA ARG A 123 -1.55 -2.93 -23.44
C ARG A 123 -2.26 -2.64 -22.12
N LEU A 124 -3.45 -2.03 -22.18
CA LEU A 124 -4.29 -1.81 -21.01
C LEU A 124 -4.62 -3.16 -20.34
N THR A 125 -4.21 -3.31 -19.09
CA THR A 125 -4.46 -4.51 -18.27
C THR A 125 -5.12 -4.09 -16.96
N GLY A 126 -6.20 -4.78 -16.59
CA GLY A 126 -6.75 -4.70 -15.24
C GLY A 126 -6.01 -5.69 -14.34
N SER A 127 -5.63 -5.25 -13.14
CA SER A 127 -5.10 -6.14 -12.09
C SER A 127 -6.20 -6.46 -11.08
N VAL A 128 -6.26 -7.72 -10.66
CA VAL A 128 -7.09 -8.16 -9.53
C VAL A 128 -6.13 -8.72 -8.49
N TYR A 129 -6.17 -8.16 -7.28
CA TYR A 129 -5.33 -8.59 -6.17
C TYR A 129 -6.17 -9.36 -5.17
N TYR A 130 -5.65 -10.49 -4.70
CA TYR A 130 -6.22 -11.21 -3.58
C TYR A 130 -5.49 -10.80 -2.31
N PHE A 131 -6.24 -10.30 -1.33
CA PHE A 131 -5.75 -10.05 0.01
C PHE A 131 -6.42 -11.04 0.94
N GLU A 132 -5.63 -11.85 1.64
CA GLU A 132 -6.14 -12.76 2.67
C GLU A 132 -6.76 -11.95 3.82
N SER A 133 -7.86 -12.45 4.40
CA SER A 133 -8.56 -11.77 5.49
C SER A 133 -7.63 -11.58 6.70
N LEU A 134 -7.54 -10.35 7.23
CA LEU A 134 -6.80 -10.05 8.47
C LEU A 134 -7.41 -10.73 9.71
N PHE A 135 -8.68 -11.14 9.63
CA PHE A 135 -9.40 -11.77 10.72
C PHE A 135 -9.65 -13.23 10.38
N SER A 136 -9.02 -14.12 11.13
CA SER A 136 -9.38 -15.54 11.15
C SER A 136 -10.62 -15.70 12.02
N THR A 137 -11.71 -16.22 11.47
CA THR A 137 -12.80 -16.74 12.28
C THR A 137 -12.33 -18.06 12.88
N LEU A 138 -11.73 -18.01 14.07
CA LEU A 138 -11.65 -19.20 14.92
C LEU A 138 -13.09 -19.62 15.19
N CYS A 139 -13.53 -20.70 14.54
CA CYS A 139 -14.75 -21.39 14.92
C CYS A 139 -14.56 -21.90 16.36
N ASN A 140 -15.31 -21.33 17.30
CA ASN A 140 -15.54 -21.96 18.61
C ASN A 140 -16.49 -23.14 18.47
#